data_AF-A0AAV8XPV0-F1
#
_entry.id   AF-A0AAV8XPV0-F1
#
_cell.length_a   1.000
_cell.length_b   1.000
_cell.length_c   1.000
_cell.angle_alpha   90.00
_cell.angle_beta   90.00
_cell.angle_gamma   90.00
#
_symmetry.space_group_name_H-M   'P 1'
#
loop_
_entity.id
_entity.type
_entity.pdbx_description
1 polymer ?
#
loop_
_entity_poly.entity_id
_entity_poly.type
_entity_poly.pdbx_seq_one_letter_code
_entity_poly.pdbx_strand_id
1 'polypeptide(L)'
;CFDELIRQVTINCAERGLLLLRIRDEMRMTIEAYQALYCSSVAFGMRKALQAEQGKSDIYQDVEVLRNQKMELEQQIIDLKQKAEQAERRAAETRLAEERKHTEEIAFLKKTNQQLKVYNFANLTVI
;
A
#
# COMPACT_ATOMS: atom_id res chain seq x y z
N CYS A 1 31.25 57.76 -5.14
CA CYS A 1 31.47 58.40 -6.46
C CYS A 1 30.24 59.11 -7.00
N PHE A 2 29.08 58.45 -7.14
CA PHE A 2 27.87 59.09 -7.70
C PHE A 2 27.35 60.27 -6.85
N ASP A 3 27.42 60.15 -5.52
CA ASP A 3 26.99 61.22 -4.60
C ASP A 3 27.83 62.51 -4.73
N GLU A 4 29.14 62.37 -5.00
CA GLU A 4 30.03 63.51 -5.27
C GLU A 4 29.70 64.16 -6.63
N LEU A 5 29.28 63.36 -7.60
CA LEU A 5 28.82 63.85 -8.90
C LEU A 5 27.51 64.64 -8.78
N ILE A 6 26.57 64.15 -7.97
CA ILE A 6 25.33 64.88 -7.62
C ILE A 6 25.69 66.21 -6.93
N ARG A 7 26.63 66.19 -5.97
CA ARG A 7 27.08 67.40 -5.27
C ARG A 7 27.62 68.45 -6.24
N GLN A 8 28.52 68.07 -7.15
CA GLN A 8 29.09 68.98 -8.14
C GLN A 8 28.03 69.53 -9.10
N VAL A 9 27.12 68.69 -9.58
CA VAL A 9 26.01 69.12 -10.47
C VAL A 9 25.06 70.06 -9.75
N THR A 10 24.78 69.83 -8.47
CA THR A 10 23.92 70.69 -7.64
C THR A 10 24.51 72.09 -7.49
N ILE A 11 25.83 72.21 -7.29
CA ILE A 11 26.53 73.51 -7.25
C ILE A 11 26.34 74.27 -8.57
N ASN A 12 26.40 73.57 -9.70
CA ASN A 12 26.21 74.17 -11.03
C ASN A 12 24.74 74.53 -11.31
N CYS A 13 23.79 73.72 -10.84
CA CYS A 13 22.35 73.89 -11.02
C CYS A 13 21.59 72.93 -10.10
N ALA A 14 20.84 73.50 -9.15
CA ALA A 14 20.18 72.74 -8.09
C ALA A 14 19.12 71.77 -8.62
N GLU A 15 18.38 72.16 -9.66
CA GLU A 15 17.31 71.37 -10.27
C GLU A 15 17.85 70.08 -10.90
N ARG A 16 19.00 70.16 -11.58
CA ARG A 16 19.67 68.99 -12.14
C ARG A 16 20.20 68.06 -11.05
N GLY A 17 20.75 68.64 -9.97
CA GLY A 17 21.17 67.88 -8.79
C GLY A 17 20.01 67.10 -8.15
N LEU A 18 18.85 67.75 -7.98
CA LEU A 18 17.65 67.12 -7.44
C LEU A 18 17.13 65.98 -8.33
N LEU A 19 17.17 66.14 -9.66
CA LEU A 19 16.77 65.07 -10.58
C LEU A 19 17.69 63.85 -10.45
N LEU A 20 19.01 64.04 -10.41
CA LEU A 20 19.96 62.94 -10.25
C LEU A 20 19.81 62.23 -8.89
N LEU A 21 19.49 62.98 -7.83
CA LEU A 21 19.19 62.43 -6.51
C LEU A 21 17.98 61.49 -6.57
N ARG A 22 16.88 61.92 -7.20
CA ARG A 22 15.67 61.11 -7.36
C ARG A 22 15.92 59.85 -8.18
N ILE A 23 16.64 59.97 -9.29
CA ILE A 23 17.01 58.82 -10.14
C ILE A 23 17.83 57.81 -9.33
N ARG A 24 18.81 58.28 -8.55
CA ARG A 24 19.61 57.41 -7.68
C ARG A 24 18.74 56.62 -6.71
N ASP A 25 17.80 57.31 -6.06
CA ASP A 25 16.96 56.71 -5.03
C ASP A 25 15.98 55.69 -5.65
N GLU A 26 15.41 56.01 -6.82
CA GLU A 26 14.58 55.07 -7.59
C GLU A 26 15.37 53.83 -8.05
N MET A 27 16.61 53.99 -8.51
CA MET A 27 17.48 52.87 -8.85
C MET A 27 17.79 52.00 -7.63
N ARG A 28 18.07 52.60 -6.47
CA ARG A 28 18.30 51.85 -5.22
C ARG A 28 17.07 51.05 -4.81
N MET A 29 15.90 51.68 -4.80
CA MET A 29 14.62 51.00 -4.51
C MET A 29 14.38 49.84 -5.49
N THR A 30 14.66 50.04 -6.77
CA THR A 30 14.49 49.01 -7.81
C THR A 30 15.42 47.82 -7.57
N ILE A 31 16.70 48.06 -7.24
CA ILE A 31 17.67 47.01 -6.93
C ILE A 31 17.23 46.21 -5.70
N GLU A 32 16.78 46.89 -4.63
CA GLU A 32 16.27 46.24 -3.42
C GLU A 32 15.05 45.36 -3.72
N ALA A 33 14.12 45.83 -4.54
CA ALA A 33 12.96 45.06 -4.97
C ALA A 33 13.38 43.79 -5.75
N TYR A 34 14.33 43.92 -6.69
CA TYR A 34 14.85 42.75 -7.41
C TYR A 34 15.58 41.77 -6.51
N GLN A 35 16.36 42.24 -5.53
CA GLN A 35 17.02 41.38 -4.55
C GLN A 35 15.99 40.60 -3.71
N ALA A 36 14.94 41.27 -3.22
CA ALA A 36 13.87 40.63 -2.47
C ALA A 36 13.14 39.58 -3.32
N LEU A 37 12.86 39.87 -4.59
CA LEU A 37 12.24 38.93 -5.52
C LEU A 37 13.14 37.73 -5.81
N TYR A 38 14.44 37.95 -6.01
CA TYR A 38 15.42 36.89 -6.24
C TYR A 38 15.51 35.95 -5.03
N CYS A 39 15.69 36.50 -3.82
CA CYS A 39 15.72 35.72 -2.58
C CYS A 39 14.44 34.92 -2.40
N SER A 40 13.28 35.53 -2.67
CA SER A 40 11.98 34.84 -2.60
C SER A 40 11.87 33.70 -3.62
N SER A 41 12.37 33.91 -4.84
CA SER A 41 12.34 32.92 -5.92
C SER A 41 13.23 31.71 -5.62
N VAL A 42 14.45 31.95 -5.10
CA VAL A 42 15.35 30.89 -4.66
C VAL A 42 14.74 30.09 -3.50
N ALA A 43 14.19 30.78 -2.50
CA ALA A 43 13.55 30.13 -1.36
C ALA A 43 12.33 29.29 -1.79
N PHE A 44 11.54 29.78 -2.76
CA PHE A 44 10.44 29.00 -3.34
C PHE A 44 10.95 27.74 -4.05
N GLY A 45 11.98 27.85 -4.88
CA GLY A 45 12.61 26.72 -5.57
C GLY A 45 13.13 25.65 -4.60
N MET A 46 13.86 26.07 -3.56
CA MET A 46 14.34 25.17 -2.50
C MET A 46 13.20 24.45 -1.78
N ARG A 47 12.13 25.16 -1.39
CA ARG A 47 10.96 24.54 -0.74
C ARG A 47 10.31 23.49 -1.63
N LYS A 48 10.17 23.77 -2.93
CA LYS A 48 9.58 22.82 -3.88
C LYS A 48 10.45 21.59 -4.11
N ALA A 49 11.77 21.77 -4.19
CA ALA A 49 12.70 20.64 -4.27
C ALA A 49 12.61 19.75 -3.02
N LEU A 50 12.63 20.35 -1.83
CA LEU A 50 12.52 19.60 -0.57
C LEU A 50 11.18 18.86 -0.46
N GLN A 51 10.07 19.52 -0.82
CA GLN A 51 8.73 18.92 -0.82
C GLN A 51 8.66 17.70 -1.75
N ALA A 52 9.29 17.77 -2.93
CA ALA A 52 9.34 16.66 -3.88
C ALA A 52 10.12 15.47 -3.33
N GLU A 53 11.26 15.71 -2.66
CA GLU A 53 12.07 14.64 -2.06
C GLU A 53 11.36 13.98 -0.87
N GLN A 54 10.73 14.76 0.01
CA GLN A 54 9.98 14.22 1.15
C GLN A 54 8.79 13.37 0.71
N GLY A 55 7.96 13.89 -0.21
CA GLY A 55 6.81 13.13 -0.70
C GLY A 55 7.20 11.83 -1.42
N LYS A 56 8.39 11.76 -2.00
CA LYS A 56 8.92 10.56 -2.63
C LYS A 56 9.31 9.49 -1.59
N SER A 57 9.93 9.90 -0.48
CA SER A 57 10.35 8.98 0.58
C SER A 57 9.15 8.26 1.21
N ASP A 58 8.09 9.00 1.54
CA ASP A 58 6.89 8.43 2.16
C ASP A 58 6.24 7.38 1.24
N ILE A 59 6.12 7.70 -0.06
CA ILE A 59 5.58 6.77 -1.06
C ILE A 59 6.45 5.51 -1.17
N TYR A 60 7.78 5.64 -1.15
CA TYR A 60 8.64 4.45 -1.21
C TYR A 60 8.46 3.54 0.00
N GLN A 61 8.32 4.12 1.19
CA GLN A 61 8.08 3.37 2.42
C GLN A 61 6.72 2.66 2.36
N ASP A 62 5.67 3.34 1.91
CA ASP A 62 4.35 2.73 1.72
C ASP A 62 4.39 1.58 0.71
N VAL A 63 5.10 1.77 -0.41
CA VAL A 63 5.29 0.72 -1.42
C VAL A 63 5.99 -0.50 -0.84
N GLU A 64 7.01 -0.32 0.00
CA GLU A 64 7.72 -1.43 0.65
C GLU A 64 6.82 -2.18 1.64
N VAL A 65 6.07 -1.46 2.47
CA VAL A 65 5.09 -2.05 3.40
C VAL A 65 4.04 -2.85 2.65
N LEU A 66 3.44 -2.27 1.60
CA LEU A 66 2.41 -2.93 0.80
C LEU A 66 2.95 -4.16 0.06
N ARG A 67 4.19 -4.12 -0.41
CA ARG A 67 4.85 -5.29 -1.04
C ARG A 67 5.02 -6.43 -0.05
N ASN A 68 5.47 -6.13 1.17
CA ASN A 68 5.64 -7.13 2.23
C ASN A 68 4.29 -7.73 2.64
N GLN A 69 3.27 -6.89 2.81
CA GLN A 69 1.90 -7.36 3.11
C GLN A 69 1.34 -8.24 2.01
N LYS A 70 1.55 -7.87 0.73
CA LYS A 70 1.13 -8.69 -0.40
C LYS A 70 1.79 -10.07 -0.37
N MET A 71 3.11 -10.11 -0.17
CA MET A 71 3.86 -11.37 -0.12
C MET A 71 3.39 -12.26 1.03
N GLU A 72 3.16 -11.68 2.21
CA GLU A 72 2.64 -12.39 3.37
C GLU A 72 1.24 -12.97 3.12
N LEU A 73 0.34 -12.18 2.52
CA LEU A 73 -1.00 -12.64 2.14
C LEU A 73 -0.96 -13.74 1.08
N GLU A 74 -0.06 -13.64 0.09
CA GLU A 74 0.12 -14.69 -0.92
C GLU A 74 0.59 -16.01 -0.29
N GLN A 75 1.51 -15.96 0.67
CA GLN A 75 1.92 -17.13 1.45
C GLN A 75 0.76 -17.73 2.25
N GLN A 76 -0.02 -16.89 2.95
CA GLN A 76 -1.19 -17.34 3.70
C GLN A 76 -2.24 -18.01 2.80
N ILE A 77 -2.45 -17.49 1.59
CA ILE A 77 -3.35 -18.10 0.59
C ILE A 77 -2.87 -19.50 0.21
N ILE A 78 -1.56 -19.68 -0.01
CA ILE A 78 -0.98 -20.98 -0.37
C ILE A 78 -1.18 -21.98 0.78
N ASP A 79 -0.85 -21.58 2.00
CA ASP A 79 -0.98 -22.42 3.20
C ASP A 79 -2.43 -22.84 3.45
N LEU A 80 -3.37 -21.90 3.34
CA LEU A 80 -4.78 -22.17 3.53
C LEU A 80 -5.34 -23.09 2.44
N LYS A 81 -4.90 -22.93 1.18
CA LYS A 81 -5.28 -23.84 0.09
C LYS A 81 -4.79 -25.26 0.35
N GLN A 82 -3.53 -25.42 0.78
CA GLN A 82 -2.98 -26.74 1.11
C GLN A 82 -3.72 -27.39 2.27
N LYS A 83 -4.04 -26.63 3.33
CA LYS A 83 -4.83 -27.12 4.47
C LYS A 83 -6.24 -27.54 4.05
N ALA A 84 -6.90 -26.74 3.21
CA ALA A 84 -8.22 -27.06 2.69
C ALA A 84 -8.22 -28.35 1.87
N GLU A 85 -7.28 -28.49 0.94
CA GLU A 85 -7.14 -29.69 0.12
C GLU A 85 -6.85 -30.94 0.97
N GLN A 86 -5.98 -30.82 1.97
CA GLN A 86 -5.69 -31.93 2.87
C GLN A 86 -6.91 -32.34 3.71
N ALA A 87 -7.69 -31.37 4.20
CA ALA A 87 -8.91 -31.62 4.95
C ALA A 87 -9.96 -32.31 4.07
N GLU A 88 -10.13 -31.87 2.83
CA GLU A 88 -11.08 -32.44 1.87
C GLU A 88 -10.73 -33.90 1.54
N ARG A 89 -9.44 -34.19 1.27
CA ARG A 89 -8.96 -35.57 1.05
C ARG A 89 -9.24 -36.48 2.26
N ARG A 90 -8.90 -36.03 3.47
CA ARG A 90 -9.15 -36.80 4.71
C ARG A 90 -10.65 -37.05 4.93
N ALA A 91 -11.49 -36.06 4.69
CA ALA A 91 -12.93 -36.20 4.82
C ALA A 91 -13.49 -37.21 3.80
N ALA A 92 -13.03 -37.15 2.55
CA ALA A 92 -13.41 -38.10 1.50
C ALA A 92 -12.98 -39.54 1.84
N GLU A 93 -11.75 -39.74 2.31
CA GLU A 93 -11.24 -41.06 2.73
C GLU A 93 -12.03 -41.62 3.92
N THR A 94 -12.32 -40.78 4.93
CA THR A 94 -13.09 -41.18 6.12
C THR A 94 -14.50 -41.59 5.73
N ARG A 95 -15.16 -40.78 4.89
CA ARG A 95 -16.50 -41.07 4.39
C ARG A 95 -16.54 -42.38 3.60
N LEU A 96 -15.56 -42.60 2.70
CA LEU A 96 -15.47 -43.84 1.93
C LEU A 96 -15.26 -45.06 2.85
N ALA A 97 -14.44 -44.93 3.89
CA ALA A 97 -14.19 -45.99 4.86
C ALA A 97 -15.44 -46.32 5.70
N GLU A 98 -16.19 -45.31 6.14
CA GLU A 98 -17.47 -45.49 6.85
C GLU A 98 -18.53 -46.13 5.95
N GLU A 99 -18.66 -45.68 4.70
CA GLU A 99 -19.58 -46.26 3.71
C GLU A 99 -19.24 -47.74 3.44
N ARG A 100 -17.96 -48.10 3.36
CA ARG A 100 -17.53 -49.51 3.23
C ARG A 100 -17.88 -50.34 4.47
N LYS A 101 -17.57 -49.85 5.67
CA LYS A 101 -17.92 -50.55 6.92
C LYS A 101 -19.42 -50.79 7.04
N HIS A 102 -20.22 -49.76 6.75
CA HIS A 102 -21.68 -49.87 6.78
C HIS A 102 -22.23 -50.86 5.74
N THR A 103 -21.69 -50.87 4.52
CA THR A 103 -22.13 -51.83 3.50
C THR A 103 -21.75 -53.28 3.87
N GLU A 104 -20.57 -53.50 4.45
CA GLU A 104 -20.14 -54.80 4.98
C GLU A 104 -21.01 -55.27 6.15
N GLU A 105 -21.33 -54.39 7.11
CA GLU A 105 -22.24 -54.69 8.23
C GLU A 105 -23.65 -55.05 7.73
N ILE A 106 -24.22 -54.28 6.80
CA ILE A 106 -25.53 -54.56 6.22
C ILE A 106 -25.52 -55.92 5.52
N ALA A 107 -24.47 -56.24 4.76
CA ALA A 107 -24.34 -57.51 4.07
C ALA A 107 -24.25 -58.68 5.06
N PHE A 108 -23.45 -58.54 6.12
CA PHE A 108 -23.34 -59.51 7.20
C PHE A 108 -24.69 -59.75 7.90
N LEU A 109 -25.36 -58.68 8.33
CA LEU A 109 -26.67 -58.75 8.99
C LEU A 109 -27.74 -59.40 8.09
N LYS A 110 -27.77 -59.07 6.79
CA LYS A 110 -28.67 -59.70 5.82
C LYS A 110 -28.44 -61.21 5.73
N LYS A 111 -27.18 -61.65 5.66
CA LYS A 111 -26.82 -63.06 5.60
C LYS A 111 -27.23 -63.80 6.88
N THR A 112 -26.94 -63.23 8.05
CA THR A 112 -27.34 -63.81 9.35
C THR A 112 -28.86 -63.89 9.48
N ASN A 113 -29.59 -62.84 9.06
CA ASN A 113 -31.06 -62.84 9.09
C ASN A 113 -31.65 -63.94 8.18
N GLN A 114 -31.09 -64.14 6.98
CA GLN A 114 -31.48 -65.25 6.11
C GLN A 114 -31.25 -66.61 6.76
N GLN A 115 -30.07 -66.84 7.37
CA GLN A 115 -29.76 -68.09 8.06
C GLN A 115 -30.73 -68.36 9.22
N LEU A 116 -31.01 -67.35 10.05
CA LEU A 116 -31.95 -67.46 11.16
C LEU A 116 -33.38 -67.74 10.70
N LYS A 117 -33.82 -67.14 9.58
CA LYS A 117 -35.14 -67.44 8.98
C LYS A 117 -35.22 -68.91 8.55
N VAL A 118 -34.19 -69.43 7.87
CA VAL A 118 -34.15 -70.84 7.46
C VAL A 118 -34.18 -71.75 8.69
N TYR A 119 -33.40 -71.44 9.73
CA TYR A 119 -33.39 -72.19 10.99
C TYR A 119 -34.76 -72.21 11.68
N ASN A 120 -35.43 -71.05 11.78
CA ASN A 120 -36.77 -70.98 12.36
C ASN A 120 -37.82 -71.73 11.52
N PHE A 121 -37.76 -71.65 10.19
CA PHE A 121 -38.65 -72.43 9.32
C PHE A 121 -38.42 -73.94 9.44
N ALA A 122 -37.16 -74.38 9.56
CA ALA A 122 -36.82 -75.78 9.79
C ALA A 122 -37.39 -76.28 11.14
N ASN A 123 -37.29 -75.49 12.21
CA ASN A 123 -37.86 -75.85 13.51
C ASN A 123 -39.40 -75.84 13.53
N LEU A 124 -40.05 -74.98 12.74
CA LEU A 124 -41.53 -74.97 12.61
C LEU A 124 -42.08 -76.15 11.80
N THR A 125 -41.25 -76.83 11.00
CA THR A 125 -41.66 -77.98 10.17
C THR A 125 -41.51 -79.32 10.91
N VAL A 126 -40.83 -79.31 12.07
CA VAL A 126 -40.53 -80.49 12.90
C VAL A 126 -41.45 -80.60 14.13
N ILE A 127 -42.35 -79.62 14.33
CA ILE A 127 -43.48 -79.68 15.28
C ILE A 127 -44.77 -79.90 14.48
#